data_AF-A0A7S4CMU6-F1
#
_entry.id   AF-A0A7S4CMU6-F1
#
_cell.length_a   1.000
_cell.length_b   1.000
_cell.length_c   1.000
_cell.angle_alpha   90.00
_cell.angle_beta   90.00
_cell.angle_gamma   90.00
#
_symmetry.space_group_name_H-M   'P 1'
#
loop_
_entity.id
_entity.type
_entity.pdbx_description
1 polymer ?
#
loop_
_entity_poly.entity_id
_entity_poly.type
_entity_poly.pdbx_seq_one_letter_code
_entity_poly.pdbx_strand_id
1 'polypeptide(L)'
;MAPADYHPFSVPLRWAQNKIRKIQRQLEGFSYNVEGSTYCVDKQRPLWAMLQTGHRIRQEAKNIQCVEAVLLSLALTQGYTYLHRFGISYKAINPDGEVHRHLVLGVYSCGRFGALGISREAGLHNKKLKFKKLRTLLHHYNKAWKDIGHKVLSITLSLPVSHTDEDAFVQWDYMY
;
A
#
# COMPACT_ATOMS: atom_id res chain seq x y z
N MET A 1 -19.75 17.87 -9.93
CA MET A 1 -19.45 17.65 -11.36
C MET A 1 -17.97 17.89 -11.59
N ALA A 2 -17.26 16.94 -12.20
CA ALA A 2 -15.91 17.20 -12.71
C ALA A 2 -16.04 17.83 -14.12
N PRO A 3 -15.26 18.86 -14.46
CA PRO A 3 -15.33 19.50 -15.78
C PRO A 3 -14.79 18.57 -16.88
N ALA A 4 -15.29 18.79 -18.10
CA ALA A 4 -15.42 17.79 -19.17
C ALA A 4 -14.16 17.47 -20.00
N ASP A 5 -12.98 18.04 -19.72
CA ASP A 5 -11.82 17.91 -20.64
C ASP A 5 -10.61 17.20 -20.02
N TYR A 6 -10.87 16.07 -19.36
CA TYR A 6 -9.84 15.32 -18.66
C TYR A 6 -9.32 14.15 -19.50
N HIS A 7 -8.13 14.29 -20.09
CA HIS A 7 -7.40 13.16 -20.66
C HIS A 7 -7.28 12.07 -19.57
N PRO A 8 -7.56 10.79 -19.86
CA PRO A 8 -7.67 9.72 -18.85
C PRO A 8 -6.39 9.49 -18.01
N PHE A 9 -5.30 10.21 -18.30
CA PHE A 9 -3.96 10.01 -17.75
C PHE A 9 -3.35 11.23 -17.03
N SER A 10 -4.00 12.41 -16.98
CA SER A 10 -3.31 13.65 -16.52
C SER A 10 -4.03 14.43 -15.42
N VAL A 11 -4.23 13.85 -14.23
CA VAL A 11 -4.79 14.59 -13.06
C VAL A 11 -3.81 15.61 -12.48
N PRO A 12 -4.30 16.70 -11.86
CA PRO A 12 -3.42 17.64 -11.18
C PRO A 12 -2.90 16.94 -9.94
N LEU A 13 -1.62 17.15 -9.59
CA LEU A 13 -0.99 16.55 -8.42
C LEU A 13 -1.83 16.72 -7.15
N ARG A 14 -2.44 17.90 -6.96
CA ARG A 14 -3.32 18.19 -5.82
C ARG A 14 -4.53 17.24 -5.71
N TRP A 15 -5.08 16.78 -6.83
CA TRP A 15 -6.22 15.85 -6.83
C TRP A 15 -5.78 14.44 -6.46
N ALA A 16 -4.68 13.96 -7.05
CA ALA A 16 -4.08 12.67 -6.68
C ALA A 16 -3.72 12.63 -5.19
N GLN A 17 -3.09 13.71 -4.69
CA GLN A 17 -2.76 13.87 -3.27
C GLN A 17 -4.01 13.87 -2.38
N ASN A 18 -5.09 14.56 -2.79
CA ASN A 18 -6.33 14.56 -2.02
C ASN A 18 -7.00 13.19 -2.02
N LYS A 19 -6.99 12.47 -3.15
CA LYS A 19 -7.54 11.11 -3.25
C LYS A 19 -6.80 10.15 -2.32
N ILE A 20 -5.47 10.11 -2.41
CA ILE A 20 -4.63 9.26 -1.53
C ILE A 20 -4.86 9.61 -0.06
N ARG A 21 -4.96 10.89 0.29
CA ARG A 21 -5.26 11.33 1.67
C ARG A 21 -6.62 10.84 2.16
N LYS A 22 -7.66 10.91 1.32
CA LYS A 22 -9.00 10.41 1.67
C LYS A 22 -9.01 8.90 1.86
N ILE A 23 -8.33 8.16 0.99
CA ILE A 23 -8.18 6.70 1.12
C ILE A 23 -7.44 6.36 2.40
N GLN A 24 -6.33 7.04 2.68
CA GLN A 24 -5.58 6.82 3.92
C GLN A 24 -6.45 7.07 5.16
N ARG A 25 -7.24 8.15 5.20
CA ARG A 25 -8.14 8.42 6.31
C ARG A 25 -9.17 7.31 6.53
N GLN A 26 -9.58 6.61 5.47
CA GLN A 26 -10.44 5.43 5.63
C GLN A 26 -9.67 4.29 6.30
N LEU A 27 -8.41 4.05 5.93
CA LEU A 27 -7.56 3.04 6.58
C LEU A 27 -7.28 3.37 8.06
N GLU A 28 -7.07 4.64 8.37
CA GLU A 28 -6.85 5.13 9.74
C GLU A 28 -8.11 5.05 10.63
N GLY A 29 -9.29 4.83 10.04
CA GLY A 29 -10.52 4.57 10.78
C GLY A 29 -10.58 3.19 11.42
N PHE A 30 -9.68 2.27 11.04
CA PHE A 30 -9.58 0.94 11.63
C PHE A 30 -8.50 0.89 12.70
N SER A 31 -8.71 0.07 13.74
CA SER A 31 -7.66 -0.22 14.73
C SER A 31 -6.64 -1.24 14.18
N TYR A 32 -5.41 -1.22 14.67
CA TYR A 32 -4.43 -2.24 14.27
C TYR A 32 -4.75 -3.59 14.93
N ASN A 33 -4.85 -4.66 14.13
CA ASN A 33 -5.17 -6.00 14.61
C ASN A 33 -3.92 -6.77 15.11
N VAL A 34 -3.96 -7.23 16.36
CA VAL A 34 -2.91 -8.03 17.01
C VAL A 34 -3.27 -9.51 17.17
N GLU A 35 -4.53 -9.89 16.93
CA GLU A 35 -5.07 -11.24 17.15
C GLU A 35 -4.92 -12.15 15.91
N GLY A 36 -4.59 -11.57 14.76
CA GLY A 36 -4.40 -12.27 13.49
C GLY A 36 -5.57 -12.07 12.51
N SER A 37 -5.29 -12.27 11.23
CA SER A 37 -6.26 -12.05 10.14
C SER A 37 -7.36 -13.11 10.14
N THR A 38 -8.62 -12.66 10.09
CA THR A 38 -9.79 -13.52 9.84
C THR A 38 -10.16 -13.57 8.35
N TYR A 39 -9.47 -12.78 7.51
CA TYR A 39 -9.67 -12.72 6.07
C TYR A 39 -8.66 -13.60 5.33
N CYS A 40 -9.03 -14.04 4.12
CA CYS A 40 -8.09 -14.67 3.20
C CYS A 40 -7.11 -13.60 2.69
N VAL A 41 -5.93 -13.55 3.28
CA VAL A 41 -4.86 -12.58 2.96
C VAL A 41 -3.78 -13.17 2.06
N ASP A 42 -4.02 -14.36 1.51
CA ASP A 42 -3.12 -14.96 0.54
C ASP A 42 -2.93 -14.02 -0.66
N LYS A 43 -1.68 -13.90 -1.07
CA LYS A 43 -1.21 -13.05 -2.16
C LYS A 43 -1.09 -13.82 -3.48
N GLN A 44 -1.06 -15.15 -3.44
CA GLN A 44 -0.96 -16.04 -4.60
C GLN A 44 -2.34 -16.42 -5.15
N ARG A 45 -3.11 -15.38 -5.48
CA ARG A 45 -4.47 -15.53 -6.01
C ARG A 45 -4.75 -14.40 -7.01
N PRO A 46 -5.73 -14.56 -7.91
CA PRO A 46 -6.05 -13.54 -8.90
C PRO A 46 -6.48 -12.23 -8.24
N LEU A 47 -6.26 -11.12 -8.94
CA LEU A 47 -6.51 -9.78 -8.43
C LEU A 47 -7.98 -9.57 -8.04
N TRP A 48 -8.95 -10.07 -8.79
CA TRP A 48 -10.38 -9.95 -8.47
C TRP A 48 -10.69 -10.48 -7.06
N ALA A 49 -10.07 -11.60 -6.67
CA ALA A 49 -10.30 -12.21 -5.37
C ALA A 49 -9.72 -11.32 -4.25
N MET A 50 -8.56 -10.71 -4.50
CA MET A 50 -7.95 -9.72 -3.59
C MET A 50 -8.80 -8.47 -3.45
N LEU A 51 -9.36 -7.96 -4.55
CA LEU A 51 -10.28 -6.82 -4.55
C LEU A 51 -11.55 -7.14 -3.77
N GLN A 52 -12.13 -8.33 -3.96
CA GLN A 52 -13.30 -8.79 -3.22
C GLN A 52 -13.03 -8.85 -1.71
N THR A 53 -11.86 -9.35 -1.29
CA THR A 53 -11.46 -9.31 0.12
C THR A 53 -11.35 -7.87 0.61
N GLY A 54 -10.76 -6.96 -0.17
CA GLY A 54 -10.71 -5.53 0.18
C GLY A 54 -12.11 -4.92 0.37
N HIS A 55 -13.08 -5.28 -0.47
CA HIS A 55 -14.47 -4.85 -0.32
C HIS A 55 -15.12 -5.38 0.96
N ARG A 56 -14.88 -6.65 1.30
CA ARG A 56 -15.39 -7.24 2.55
C ARG A 56 -14.78 -6.58 3.79
N ILE A 57 -13.47 -6.37 3.80
CA ILE A 57 -12.77 -5.64 4.89
C ILE A 57 -13.42 -4.28 5.11
N ARG A 58 -13.71 -3.54 4.02
CA ARG A 58 -14.36 -2.22 4.12
C ARG A 58 -15.71 -2.25 4.82
N GLN A 59 -16.48 -3.33 4.65
CA GLN A 59 -17.85 -3.45 5.15
C GLN A 59 -17.90 -4.05 6.55
N GLU A 60 -17.02 -5.00 6.85
CA GLU A 60 -17.15 -5.90 7.99
C GLU A 60 -16.09 -5.65 9.07
N ALA A 61 -14.91 -5.14 8.71
CA ALA A 61 -13.78 -5.11 9.63
C ALA A 61 -13.88 -3.96 10.65
N LYS A 62 -13.39 -4.23 11.86
CA LYS A 62 -13.13 -3.20 12.90
C LYS A 62 -11.64 -2.94 13.10
N ASN A 63 -10.85 -4.00 12.93
CA ASN A 63 -9.41 -3.98 13.05
C ASN A 63 -8.78 -4.67 11.84
N ILE A 64 -7.60 -4.19 11.43
CA ILE A 64 -6.85 -4.72 10.29
C ILE A 64 -5.33 -4.66 10.52
N GLN A 65 -4.59 -5.44 9.75
CA GLN A 65 -3.14 -5.54 9.67
C GLN A 65 -2.65 -4.91 8.36
N CYS A 66 -1.33 -4.84 8.21
CA CYS A 66 -0.69 -4.24 7.04
C CYS A 66 -1.12 -4.88 5.71
N VAL A 67 -1.27 -6.21 5.66
CA VAL A 67 -1.70 -6.92 4.44
C VAL A 67 -3.16 -6.63 4.08
N GLU A 68 -4.06 -6.63 5.07
CA GLU A 68 -5.48 -6.28 4.89
C GLU A 68 -5.64 -4.83 4.42
N ALA A 69 -4.84 -3.92 4.98
CA ALA A 69 -4.79 -2.53 4.54
C ALA A 69 -4.34 -2.39 3.07
N VAL A 70 -3.43 -3.23 2.60
CA VAL A 70 -3.01 -3.26 1.19
C VAL A 70 -4.14 -3.78 0.30
N LEU A 71 -4.83 -4.86 0.67
CA LEU A 71 -5.97 -5.38 -0.08
C LEU A 71 -7.11 -4.36 -0.17
N LEU A 72 -7.46 -3.73 0.96
CA LEU A 72 -8.42 -2.63 1.00
C LEU A 72 -7.97 -1.45 0.14
N SER A 73 -6.69 -1.08 0.20
CA SER A 73 -6.14 -0.01 -0.63
C SER A 73 -6.23 -0.33 -2.12
N LEU A 74 -5.97 -1.58 -2.53
CA LEU A 74 -6.13 -2.03 -3.92
C LEU A 74 -7.59 -1.84 -4.37
N ALA A 75 -8.55 -2.31 -3.59
CA ALA A 75 -9.98 -2.13 -3.88
C ALA A 75 -10.39 -0.65 -3.96
N LEU A 76 -9.92 0.18 -3.03
CA LEU A 76 -10.22 1.62 -3.01
C LEU A 76 -9.54 2.43 -4.11
N THR A 77 -8.51 1.86 -4.75
CA THR A 77 -7.75 2.50 -5.82
C THR A 77 -8.02 1.89 -7.21
N GLN A 78 -8.87 0.87 -7.29
CA GLN A 78 -9.27 0.26 -8.57
C GLN A 78 -10.00 1.29 -9.45
N GLY A 79 -9.76 1.25 -10.76
CA GLY A 79 -10.30 2.22 -11.72
C GLY A 79 -9.64 3.61 -11.73
N TYR A 80 -8.80 3.97 -10.75
CA TYR A 80 -8.02 5.22 -10.79
C TYR A 80 -6.72 5.03 -11.59
N THR A 81 -6.82 4.89 -12.91
CA THR A 81 -5.71 4.58 -13.82
C THR A 81 -4.55 5.57 -13.82
N TYR A 82 -4.75 6.79 -13.32
CA TYR A 82 -3.68 7.77 -13.09
C TYR A 82 -2.80 7.47 -11.86
N LEU A 83 -3.15 6.46 -11.05
CA LEU A 83 -2.37 5.98 -9.90
C LEU A 83 -1.73 4.64 -10.26
N HIS A 84 -0.43 4.60 -10.47
CA HIS A 84 0.29 3.32 -10.51
C HIS A 84 0.43 2.80 -9.08
N ARG A 85 0.20 1.51 -8.88
CA ARG A 85 0.18 0.85 -7.57
C ARG A 85 1.11 -0.34 -7.57
N PHE A 86 1.86 -0.55 -6.50
CA PHE A 86 2.79 -1.68 -6.38
C PHE A 86 3.02 -2.01 -4.90
N GLY A 87 3.23 -3.28 -4.57
CA GLY A 87 3.59 -3.72 -3.23
C GLY A 87 5.02 -3.34 -2.87
N ILE A 88 5.22 -2.90 -1.63
CA ILE A 88 6.53 -2.73 -1.02
C ILE A 88 6.56 -3.57 0.25
N SER A 89 7.26 -4.70 0.19
CA SER A 89 7.40 -5.64 1.31
C SER A 89 8.74 -5.40 2.00
N TYR A 90 8.72 -5.42 3.33
CA TYR A 90 9.92 -5.37 4.17
C TYR A 90 10.03 -6.66 4.97
N LYS A 91 11.26 -7.17 5.06
CA LYS A 91 11.67 -8.14 6.09
C LYS A 91 12.72 -7.45 6.97
N ALA A 92 12.49 -7.41 8.27
CA ALA A 92 13.40 -6.79 9.23
C ALA A 92 13.59 -7.70 10.44
N ILE A 93 14.68 -7.50 11.18
CA ILE A 93 14.99 -8.22 12.42
C ILE A 93 15.14 -7.22 13.56
N ASN A 94 14.56 -7.52 14.72
CA ASN A 94 14.73 -6.70 15.93
C ASN A 94 16.04 -7.08 16.66
N PRO A 95 16.45 -6.33 17.70
CA PRO A 95 17.65 -6.65 18.48
C PRO A 95 17.60 -8.05 19.14
N ASP A 96 16.40 -8.55 19.43
CA ASP A 96 16.17 -9.87 20.04
C ASP A 96 16.25 -11.03 19.04
N GLY A 97 16.46 -10.75 17.75
CA GLY A 97 16.60 -11.75 16.70
C GLY A 97 15.28 -12.19 16.04
N GLU A 98 14.15 -11.59 16.41
CA GLU A 98 12.84 -11.90 15.82
C GLU A 98 12.66 -11.24 14.45
N VAL A 99 12.11 -11.99 13.50
CA VAL A 99 11.85 -11.50 12.14
C VAL A 99 10.45 -10.92 12.03
N HIS A 100 10.37 -9.67 11.60
CA HIS A 100 9.15 -8.93 11.34
C HIS A 100 8.96 -8.71 9.84
N ARG A 101 7.72 -8.85 9.37
CA ARG A 101 7.33 -8.57 7.98
C ARG A 101 6.32 -7.44 7.95
N HIS A 102 6.46 -6.56 6.97
CA HIS A 102 5.57 -5.43 6.79
C HIS A 102 5.29 -5.19 5.30
N LEU A 103 4.07 -4.77 4.98
CA LEU A 103 3.63 -4.52 3.61
C LEU A 103 2.90 -3.18 3.53
N VAL A 104 3.24 -2.38 2.53
CA VAL A 104 2.50 -1.17 2.16
C VAL A 104 2.22 -1.15 0.66
N LEU A 105 1.18 -0.44 0.25
CA LEU A 105 0.90 -0.21 -1.16
C LEU A 105 1.60 1.07 -1.62
N GLY A 106 2.74 0.92 -2.28
CA GLY A 106 3.40 2.01 -3.00
C GLY A 106 2.50 2.58 -4.09
N VAL A 107 2.49 3.90 -4.21
CA VAL A 107 1.71 4.62 -5.23
C VAL A 107 2.59 5.62 -5.97
N TYR A 108 2.39 5.72 -7.28
CA TYR A 108 3.07 6.68 -8.15
C TYR A 108 2.07 7.40 -9.04
N SER A 109 2.13 8.73 -9.05
CA SER A 109 1.29 9.59 -9.89
C SER A 109 1.90 10.98 -10.02
N CYS A 110 1.71 11.62 -11.18
CA CYS A 110 2.20 12.98 -11.45
C CYS A 110 3.70 13.17 -11.13
N GLY A 111 4.55 12.18 -11.42
CA GLY A 111 5.99 12.26 -11.14
C GLY A 111 6.36 12.14 -9.66
N ARG A 112 5.44 11.71 -8.79
CA ARG A 112 5.64 11.61 -7.35
C ARG A 112 5.29 10.22 -6.83
N PHE A 113 6.08 9.73 -5.89
CA PHE A 113 5.88 8.52 -5.12
C PHE A 113 5.28 8.84 -3.75
N GLY A 114 4.53 7.88 -3.23
CA GLY A 114 3.95 7.83 -1.89
C GLY A 114 3.60 6.38 -1.55
N ALA A 115 2.85 6.19 -0.47
CA ALA A 115 2.35 4.88 -0.07
C ALA A 115 1.07 4.98 0.75
N LEU A 116 0.23 3.94 0.67
CA LEU A 116 -0.93 3.69 1.50
C LEU A 116 -0.68 2.48 2.40
N GLY A 117 -1.22 2.49 3.60
CA GLY A 117 -1.08 1.37 4.53
C GLY A 117 -1.17 1.82 5.99
N ILE A 118 -1.06 0.84 6.89
CA ILE A 118 -1.08 1.03 8.34
C ILE A 118 0.07 0.25 8.97
N SER A 119 0.51 0.66 10.15
CA SER A 119 1.41 -0.12 11.01
C SER A 119 1.07 0.18 12.47
N ARG A 120 1.77 -0.45 13.40
CA ARG A 120 1.80 0.00 14.79
C ARG A 120 2.68 1.25 14.94
N GLU A 121 3.70 1.34 14.10
CA GLU A 121 4.67 2.42 14.11
C GLU A 121 4.35 3.50 13.09
N ALA A 122 4.13 4.75 13.53
CA ALA A 122 3.79 5.87 12.64
C ALA A 122 4.82 6.08 11.51
N GLY A 123 6.09 5.79 11.78
CA GLY A 123 7.18 5.81 10.80
C GLY A 123 7.02 4.79 9.66
N LEU A 124 6.27 3.71 9.88
CA LEU A 124 6.05 2.61 8.94
C LEU A 124 4.64 2.63 8.31
N HIS A 125 3.83 3.67 8.56
CA HIS A 125 2.51 3.87 7.95
C HIS A 125 2.63 4.30 6.48
N ASN A 126 1.65 5.08 6.03
CA ASN A 126 1.59 5.75 4.76
C ASN A 126 2.69 6.80 4.56
N LYS A 127 2.85 7.20 3.30
CA LYS A 127 3.75 8.28 2.91
C LYS A 127 3.02 9.18 1.92
N LYS A 128 2.98 10.48 2.21
CA LYS A 128 2.37 11.48 1.31
C LYS A 128 2.95 11.35 -0.11
N LEU A 129 2.12 11.52 -1.13
CA LEU A 129 2.52 11.54 -2.54
C LEU A 129 3.35 12.80 -2.86
N LYS A 130 4.63 12.78 -2.50
CA LYS A 130 5.53 13.95 -2.59
C LYS A 130 6.96 13.62 -3.06
N PHE A 131 7.37 12.35 -3.03
CA PHE A 131 8.75 11.96 -3.28
C PHE A 131 9.04 11.91 -4.78
N LYS A 132 10.08 12.60 -5.27
CA LYS A 132 10.41 12.57 -6.71
C LYS A 132 11.07 11.27 -7.17
N LYS A 133 11.67 10.51 -6.25
CA LYS A 133 12.40 9.28 -6.52
C LYS A 133 11.93 8.17 -5.58
N LEU A 134 11.77 6.96 -6.10
CA LEU A 134 11.42 5.77 -5.31
C LEU A 134 12.44 5.52 -4.20
N ARG A 135 13.74 5.63 -4.51
CA ARG A 135 14.83 5.48 -3.52
C ARG A 135 14.64 6.40 -2.30
N THR A 136 14.16 7.63 -2.50
CA THR A 136 13.90 8.54 -1.37
C THR A 136 12.74 8.06 -0.52
N LEU A 137 11.66 7.56 -1.12
CA LEU A 137 10.56 6.94 -0.37
C LEU A 137 11.05 5.75 0.45
N LEU A 138 11.83 4.84 -0.15
CA LEU A 138 12.37 3.66 0.53
C LEU A 138 13.32 4.04 1.68
N HIS A 139 14.15 5.07 1.49
CA HIS A 139 15.03 5.58 2.53
C HIS A 139 14.26 6.06 3.77
N HIS A 140 13.09 6.70 3.59
CA HIS A 140 12.24 7.10 4.71
C HIS A 140 11.72 5.91 5.53
N TYR A 141 11.40 4.79 4.89
CA TYR A 141 11.02 3.55 5.59
C TYR A 141 12.22 2.89 6.27
N ASN A 142 13.38 2.84 5.60
CA ASN A 142 14.60 2.29 6.20
C ASN A 142 15.03 3.07 7.45
N LYS A 143 14.92 4.40 7.40
CA LYS A 143 15.13 5.24 8.57
C LYS A 143 14.13 4.90 9.67
N ALA A 144 12.84 4.79 9.36
CA ALA A 144 11.83 4.45 10.36
C ALA A 144 12.07 3.08 11.03
N TRP A 145 12.49 2.06 10.27
CA TRP A 145 12.91 0.78 10.85
C TRP A 145 14.12 0.92 11.78
N LYS A 146 15.12 1.70 11.36
CA LYS A 146 16.31 1.97 12.18
C LYS A 146 15.95 2.73 13.46
N ASP A 147 15.05 3.71 13.37
CA ASP A 147 14.64 4.56 14.49
C ASP A 147 13.95 3.73 15.60
N ILE A 148 13.30 2.61 15.25
CA ILE A 148 12.73 1.66 16.21
C ILE A 148 13.69 0.51 16.58
N GLY A 149 14.97 0.59 16.19
CA GLY A 149 16.01 -0.38 16.53
C GLY A 149 16.07 -1.64 15.66
N HIS A 150 15.26 -1.74 14.60
CA HIS A 150 15.28 -2.89 13.70
C HIS A 150 16.31 -2.72 12.57
N LYS A 151 16.86 -3.85 12.11
CA LYS A 151 17.68 -3.95 10.91
C LYS A 151 16.86 -4.50 9.74
N VAL A 152 16.76 -3.75 8.66
CA VAL A 152 16.13 -4.23 7.42
C VAL A 152 17.02 -5.30 6.78
N LEU A 153 16.44 -6.47 6.52
CA LEU A 153 17.10 -7.61 5.87
C LEU A 153 16.88 -7.60 4.35
N SER A 154 15.64 -7.30 3.92
CA SER A 154 15.30 -7.21 2.50
C SER A 154 14.13 -6.27 2.26
N ILE A 155 14.11 -5.69 1.06
CA ILE A 155 13.00 -4.91 0.53
C ILE A 155 12.60 -5.57 -0.78
N THR A 156 11.32 -5.91 -0.93
CA THR A 156 10.84 -6.58 -2.12
C THR A 156 9.74 -5.77 -2.78
N LEU A 157 9.91 -5.47 -4.07
CA LEU A 157 8.95 -4.69 -4.85
C LEU A 157 8.15 -5.61 -5.78
N SER A 158 6.86 -5.34 -5.88
CA SER A 158 6.02 -5.97 -6.91
C SER A 158 6.12 -5.24 -8.24
N LEU A 159 5.69 -5.90 -9.33
CA LEU A 159 5.30 -5.17 -10.54
C LEU A 159 4.06 -4.30 -10.29
N PRO A 160 3.81 -3.28 -11.13
CA PRO A 160 2.59 -2.51 -11.07
C PRO A 160 1.33 -3.39 -11.15
N VAL A 161 0.37 -3.14 -10.26
CA VAL A 161 -0.89 -3.89 -10.17
C VAL A 161 -1.90 -3.36 -11.18
N SER A 162 -2.40 -4.26 -12.03
CA SER A 162 -3.34 -3.95 -13.12
C SER A 162 -4.63 -3.28 -12.63
N HIS A 163 -5.13 -2.32 -13.40
CA HIS A 163 -6.45 -1.71 -13.18
C HIS A 163 -7.55 -2.33 -14.05
N THR A 164 -7.17 -3.12 -15.05
CA THR A 164 -8.07 -3.58 -16.13
C THR A 164 -8.12 -5.10 -16.26
N ASP A 165 -7.05 -5.78 -15.85
CA ASP A 165 -6.94 -7.23 -15.86
C ASP A 165 -7.03 -7.71 -14.42
N GLU A 166 -8.23 -8.10 -14.00
CA GLU A 166 -8.49 -8.58 -12.65
C GLU A 166 -8.25 -10.09 -12.50
N ASP A 167 -8.10 -10.83 -13.60
CA ASP A 167 -7.71 -12.24 -13.58
C ASP A 167 -6.20 -12.43 -13.41
N ALA A 168 -5.41 -11.38 -13.69
CA ALA A 168 -3.98 -11.38 -13.47
C ALA A 168 -3.58 -11.68 -12.01
N PHE A 169 -2.47 -12.40 -11.87
CA PHE A 169 -1.77 -12.59 -10.61
C PHE A 169 -0.80 -11.43 -10.39
N VAL A 170 -0.82 -10.87 -9.18
CA VAL A 170 0.14 -9.84 -8.81
C VAL A 170 1.52 -10.47 -8.58
N GLN A 171 2.52 -9.98 -9.30
CA GLN A 171 3.91 -10.41 -9.17
C GLN A 171 4.55 -9.70 -7.96
N TRP A 172 4.35 -10.25 -6.77
CA TRP A 172 4.75 -9.63 -5.50
C TRP A 172 6.27 -9.58 -5.26
N ASP A 173 7.02 -10.49 -5.87
CA ASP A 173 8.44 -10.73 -5.59
C ASP A 173 9.33 -10.47 -6.82
N TYR A 174 9.21 -9.29 -7.43
CA TYR A 174 9.88 -8.98 -8.70
C TYR A 174 11.31 -8.44 -8.54
N MET A 175 11.58 -7.64 -7.50
CA MET A 175 12.90 -7.01 -7.29
C MET A 175 13.38 -7.21 -5.85
N TYR A 176 14.62 -7.69 -5.71
CA TYR A 176 15.37 -7.83 -4.44
C TYR A 176 16.37 -6.69 -4.26
#